data_AF-A0A1J6Y2K4-F1
#
_entry.id   AF-A0A1J6Y2K4-F1
#
_cell.length_a   1.000
_cell.length_b   1.000
_cell.length_c   1.000
_cell.angle_alpha   90.00
_cell.angle_beta   90.00
_cell.angle_gamma   90.00
#
_symmetry.space_group_name_H-M   'P 1'
#
loop_
_entity.id
_entity.type
_entity.pdbx_description
1 polymer ?
#
loop_
_entity_poly.entity_id
_entity_poly.type
_entity_poly.pdbx_seq_one_letter_code
_entity_poly.pdbx_strand_id
1 'polypeptide(L)'
;MSDTTTDQAEPFQLPDDSTWLSAVELFQREASAWLTPADAPQLMALRSIAQQLDKGKFQAALISQFTLIHRTLRDKGDPERAKGGAKPDQNDPAMLDIFKGIWRGDQ
;
A
#
# COMPACT_ATOMS: atom_id res chain seq x y z
N MET A 1 43.70 3.23 -7.78
CA MET A 1 42.37 2.87 -8.31
C MET A 1 41.39 3.62 -7.44
N SER A 2 40.63 4.55 -8.02
CA SER A 2 39.74 5.43 -7.26
C SER A 2 38.45 4.67 -6.93
N ASP A 3 38.25 4.36 -5.65
CA ASP A 3 36.95 3.90 -5.13
C ASP A 3 35.98 5.10 -5.15
N THR A 4 35.32 5.30 -6.29
CA THR A 4 34.14 6.14 -6.36
C THR A 4 32.96 5.28 -5.91
N THR A 5 32.73 5.22 -4.59
CA THR A 5 31.45 4.74 -4.05
C THR A 5 30.39 5.75 -4.46
N THR A 6 29.76 5.50 -5.60
CA THR A 6 28.55 6.17 -6.02
C THR A 6 27.43 5.75 -5.07
N ASP A 7 27.25 6.54 -4.01
CA ASP A 7 26.11 6.51 -3.11
C ASP A 7 24.87 7.06 -3.85
N GLN A 8 24.43 6.32 -4.87
CA GLN A 8 23.12 6.55 -5.48
C GLN A 8 22.11 5.84 -4.60
N ALA A 9 21.50 6.59 -3.67
CA ALA A 9 20.33 6.12 -2.94
C ALA A 9 19.33 5.54 -3.94
N GLU A 10 18.94 4.26 -3.76
CA GLU A 10 18.02 3.62 -4.67
C GLU A 10 16.66 4.36 -4.66
N PRO A 11 15.96 4.44 -5.81
CA PRO A 11 14.62 5.00 -5.83
C PRO A 11 13.77 4.24 -4.81
N PHE A 12 13.03 4.96 -3.96
CA PHE A 12 12.24 4.44 -2.82
C PHE A 12 12.97 4.18 -1.49
N GLN A 13 14.26 4.45 -1.38
CA GLN A 13 14.96 4.28 -0.11
C GLN A 13 14.75 5.50 0.80
N LEU A 14 14.28 5.23 2.02
CA LEU A 14 14.16 6.21 3.09
C LEU A 14 15.28 5.95 4.11
N PRO A 15 15.89 6.99 4.70
CA PRO A 15 16.79 6.86 5.85
C PRO A 15 16.18 6.03 7.00
N ASP A 16 17.00 5.34 7.79
CA ASP A 16 16.53 4.49 8.90
C ASP A 16 15.77 5.27 10.00
N ASP A 17 15.97 6.58 10.11
CA ASP A 17 15.29 7.51 11.00
C ASP A 17 14.06 8.19 10.38
N SER A 18 13.59 7.68 9.24
CA SER A 18 12.45 8.25 8.53
C SER A 18 11.13 8.06 9.26
N THR A 19 10.27 9.06 9.09
CA THR A 19 8.92 9.09 9.67
C THR A 19 7.88 8.54 8.70
N TRP A 20 6.71 8.16 9.22
CA TRP A 20 5.56 7.83 8.39
C TRP A 20 5.18 9.02 7.49
N LEU A 21 5.33 10.25 7.99
CA LEU A 21 5.09 11.45 7.20
C LEU A 21 6.07 11.55 6.02
N SER A 22 7.36 11.27 6.24
CA SER A 22 8.38 11.25 5.19
C SER A 22 8.04 10.24 4.09
N ALA A 23 7.48 9.07 4.44
CA ALA A 23 7.01 8.09 3.48
C ALA A 23 5.84 8.59 2.62
N VAL A 24 4.90 9.34 3.22
CA VAL A 24 3.79 9.96 2.48
C VAL A 24 4.29 11.03 1.51
N GLU A 25 5.25 11.85 1.93
CA GLU A 25 5.84 12.89 1.09
C GLU A 25 6.62 12.32 -0.09
N LEU A 26 7.41 11.27 0.16
CA LEU A 26 8.09 10.50 -0.88
C LEU A 26 7.06 9.94 -1.87
N PHE A 27 6.03 9.25 -1.38
CA PHE A 27 4.97 8.71 -2.23
C PHE A 27 4.32 9.80 -3.09
N GLN A 28 3.95 10.94 -2.51
CA GLN A 28 3.32 12.04 -3.25
C GLN A 28 4.23 12.60 -4.35
N ARG A 29 5.55 12.68 -4.10
CA ARG A 29 6.53 13.13 -5.10
C ARG A 29 6.65 12.14 -6.26
N GLU A 30 6.83 10.86 -5.96
CA GLU A 30 6.96 9.80 -6.97
C GLU A 30 5.65 9.59 -7.75
N ALA A 31 4.51 9.75 -7.09
CA ALA A 31 3.18 9.60 -7.68
C ALA A 31 2.66 10.87 -8.38
N SER A 32 3.41 11.98 -8.34
CA SER A 32 2.97 13.28 -8.85
C SER A 32 2.57 13.27 -10.33
N ALA A 33 3.14 12.35 -11.12
CA ALA A 33 2.83 12.19 -12.54
C ALA A 33 1.38 11.74 -12.81
N TRP A 34 0.73 11.07 -11.86
CA TRP A 34 -0.60 10.47 -12.04
C TRP A 34 -1.61 10.82 -10.93
N LEU A 35 -1.16 11.44 -9.84
CA LEU A 35 -2.05 12.01 -8.83
C LEU A 35 -2.80 13.22 -9.40
N THR A 36 -4.07 13.34 -9.00
CA THR A 36 -4.98 14.39 -9.45
C THR A 36 -5.53 15.17 -8.26
N PRO A 37 -6.09 16.39 -8.46
CA PRO A 37 -6.76 17.13 -7.39
C PRO A 37 -7.89 16.35 -6.71
N ALA A 38 -8.53 15.41 -7.40
CA ALA A 38 -9.57 14.56 -6.84
C ALA A 38 -9.06 13.61 -5.73
N ASP A 39 -7.76 13.35 -5.69
CA ASP A 39 -7.12 12.48 -4.69
C ASP A 39 -6.77 13.24 -3.39
N ALA A 40 -6.95 14.56 -3.37
CA ALA A 40 -6.56 15.41 -2.24
C ALA A 40 -7.17 14.97 -0.89
N PRO A 41 -8.46 14.58 -0.78
CA PRO A 41 -9.01 14.12 0.50
C PRO A 41 -8.32 12.85 1.03
N GLN A 42 -7.95 11.92 0.14
CA GLN A 42 -7.28 10.67 0.51
C GLN A 42 -5.83 10.94 0.93
N LEU A 43 -5.13 11.83 0.24
CA LEU A 43 -3.79 12.29 0.61
C LEU A 43 -3.80 13.03 1.96
N MET A 44 -4.80 13.88 2.22
CA MET A 44 -4.97 14.55 3.50
C MET A 44 -5.19 13.54 4.65
N ALA A 45 -6.03 12.52 4.43
CA ALA A 45 -6.24 11.46 5.41
C ALA A 45 -4.96 10.66 5.66
N LEU A 46 -4.25 10.28 4.60
CA LEU A 46 -2.98 9.55 4.70
C LEU A 46 -1.93 10.33 5.50
N ARG A 47 -1.82 11.64 5.24
CA ARG A 47 -0.92 12.55 5.99
C ARG A 47 -1.32 12.68 7.45
N SER A 48 -2.61 12.80 7.76
CA SER A 48 -3.10 12.90 9.14
C SER A 48 -2.81 11.63 9.94
N ILE A 49 -3.00 10.46 9.33
CA ILE A 49 -2.69 9.18 9.97
C ILE A 49 -1.18 9.03 10.19
N ALA A 50 -0.35 9.38 9.20
CA ALA A 50 1.10 9.37 9.34
C ALA A 50 1.56 10.21 10.55
N GLN A 51 1.06 11.45 10.67
CA GLN A 51 1.35 12.32 11.81
C GLN A 51 0.93 11.73 13.16
N GLN A 52 -0.12 10.90 13.22
CA GLN A 52 -0.53 10.23 14.44
C GLN A 52 0.36 9.04 14.77
N LEU A 53 0.82 8.30 13.76
CA LEU A 53 1.76 7.19 13.93
C LEU A 53 3.13 7.70 14.41
N ASP A 54 3.61 8.82 13.85
CA ASP A 54 4.86 9.46 14.25
C ASP A 54 4.86 9.97 15.71
N LYS A 55 3.68 10.27 16.27
CA LYS A 55 3.53 10.70 17.67
C LYS A 55 3.63 9.54 18.69
N GLY A 56 3.92 8.31 18.25
CA GLY A 56 4.45 7.27 19.14
C GLY A 56 3.41 6.37 19.82
N LYS A 57 2.17 6.31 19.34
CA LYS A 57 1.24 5.24 19.74
C LYS A 57 0.99 4.32 18.56
N PHE A 58 1.62 3.13 18.60
CA PHE A 58 1.33 2.05 17.68
C PHE A 58 -0.15 1.69 17.80
N GLN A 59 -0.89 1.92 16.73
CA GLN A 59 -2.31 1.62 16.64
C GLN A 59 -2.53 0.79 15.39
N ALA A 60 -2.75 -0.51 15.56
CA ALA A 60 -2.95 -1.44 14.45
C ALA A 60 -4.08 -0.98 13.50
N ALA A 61 -5.13 -0.36 14.07
CA ALA A 61 -6.22 0.23 13.28
C ALA A 61 -5.74 1.37 12.37
N LEU A 62 -4.88 2.27 12.87
CA LEU A 62 -4.32 3.37 12.07
C LEU A 62 -3.41 2.85 10.97
N ILE A 63 -2.57 1.85 11.25
CA ILE A 63 -1.72 1.21 10.24
C ILE A 63 -2.56 0.52 9.16
N SER A 64 -3.63 -0.16 9.57
CA SER A 64 -4.56 -0.79 8.62
C SER A 64 -5.23 0.24 7.71
N GLN A 65 -5.71 1.36 8.28
CA GLN A 65 -6.31 2.44 7.48
C GLN A 65 -5.29 3.11 6.56
N PHE A 66 -4.08 3.38 7.07
CA PHE A 66 -2.98 3.95 6.30
C PHE A 66 -2.67 3.08 5.07
N THR A 67 -2.46 1.78 5.28
CA THR A 67 -2.10 0.84 4.20
C THR A 67 -3.22 0.67 3.17
N LEU A 68 -4.50 0.68 3.59
CA LEU A 68 -5.64 0.62 2.67
C LEU A 68 -5.75 1.86 1.78
N ILE A 69 -5.60 3.05 2.36
CA ILE A 69 -5.64 4.32 1.61
C ILE A 69 -4.45 4.38 0.65
N HIS A 70 -3.24 4.09 1.14
CA HIS A 70 -2.03 4.06 0.33
C HIS A 70 -2.15 3.06 -0.83
N ARG A 71 -2.67 1.85 -0.57
CA ARG A 71 -2.90 0.85 -1.62
C ARG A 71 -3.89 1.36 -2.67
N THR A 72 -5.02 1.92 -2.25
CA THR A 72 -6.04 2.47 -3.17
C THR A 72 -5.44 3.52 -4.09
N LEU A 73 -4.64 4.44 -3.54
CA LEU A 73 -3.96 5.47 -4.32
C LEU A 73 -2.92 4.87 -5.27
N ARG A 74 -2.08 3.96 -4.78
CA ARG A 74 -1.04 3.31 -5.60
C ARG A 74 -1.63 2.49 -6.75
N ASP A 75 -2.68 1.73 -6.50
CA ASP A 75 -3.34 0.87 -7.50
C ASP A 75 -4.03 1.71 -8.59
N LYS A 76 -4.34 3.00 -8.34
CA LYS A 76 -4.79 3.97 -9.36
C LYS A 76 -3.66 4.35 -10.34
N GLY A 77 -2.43 4.49 -9.84
CA GLY A 77 -1.26 4.81 -10.66
C GLY A 77 -0.68 3.63 -11.44
N ASP A 78 -1.00 2.40 -11.01
CA ASP A 78 -0.60 1.15 -11.67
C ASP A 78 -1.82 0.22 -11.82
N PRO A 79 -2.66 0.46 -12.84
CA PRO A 79 -3.89 -0.31 -13.04
C PRO A 79 -3.66 -1.79 -13.39
N GLU A 80 -2.45 -2.17 -13.81
CA GLU A 80 -2.08 -3.58 -14.03
C GLU A 80 -1.87 -4.30 -12.69
N ARG A 81 -1.33 -3.63 -11.67
CA ARG A 81 -1.30 -4.17 -10.29
C ARG A 81 -2.68 -4.26 -9.64
N ALA A 82 -3.60 -3.36 -9.95
CA ALA A 82 -4.98 -3.43 -9.47
C ALA A 82 -5.69 -4.73 -9.90
N LYS A 83 -5.30 -5.32 -11.05
CA LYS A 83 -5.82 -6.60 -11.57
C LYS A 83 -5.13 -7.83 -10.99
N GLY A 84 -4.00 -7.67 -10.31
CA GLY A 84 -3.19 -8.74 -9.71
C GLY A 84 -3.59 -9.13 -8.29
N GLY A 85 -4.60 -8.49 -7.70
CA GLY A 85 -5.24 -8.96 -6.47
C GLY A 85 -6.05 -10.21 -6.80
N ALA A 86 -5.41 -11.39 -6.71
CA ALA A 86 -5.98 -12.73 -6.79
C ALA A 86 -7.38 -12.76 -7.40
N LYS A 87 -7.48 -12.75 -8.74
CA LYS A 87 -8.63 -13.40 -9.37
C LYS A 87 -8.59 -14.83 -8.82
N PRO A 88 -9.59 -15.30 -8.04
CA PRO A 88 -9.69 -16.73 -7.82
C PRO A 88 -9.75 -17.33 -9.23
N ASP A 89 -8.78 -18.16 -9.56
CA ASP A 89 -8.76 -18.87 -10.82
C ASP A 89 -10.06 -19.67 -10.90
N GLN A 90 -10.99 -19.22 -11.74
CA GLN A 90 -12.30 -19.85 -11.87
C GLN A 90 -12.19 -21.25 -12.50
N ASN A 91 -10.99 -21.66 -12.91
CA ASN A 91 -10.69 -22.98 -13.45
C ASN A 91 -9.89 -23.87 -12.49
N ASP A 92 -9.73 -23.51 -11.22
CA ASP A 92 -9.15 -24.44 -10.24
C ASP A 92 -10.25 -25.35 -9.64
N PRO A 93 -10.37 -26.62 -10.07
CA PRO A 93 -11.40 -27.53 -9.57
C PRO A 93 -11.26 -27.82 -8.06
N ALA A 94 -10.12 -27.51 -7.44
CA ALA A 94 -9.89 -27.72 -6.01
C ALA A 94 -10.74 -26.78 -5.12
N MET A 95 -11.18 -25.63 -5.62
CA MET A 95 -11.99 -24.67 -4.85
C MET A 95 -13.48 -25.07 -4.78
N LEU A 96 -14.01 -25.78 -5.77
CA LEU A 96 -15.42 -26.20 -5.77
C LEU A 96 -15.72 -27.25 -4.68
N ASP A 97 -14.74 -28.09 -4.31
CA ASP A 97 -14.91 -29.05 -3.22
C ASP A 97 -14.86 -28.40 -1.84
N ILE A 98 -14.07 -27.33 -1.68
CA ILE A 98 -14.04 -26.55 -0.43
C ILE A 98 -15.39 -25.87 -0.19
N PHE A 99 -16.00 -25.26 -1.22
CA PHE A 99 -17.30 -24.62 -1.08
C PHE A 99 -18.47 -25.61 -0.91
N LYS A 100 -18.38 -26.83 -1.44
CA LYS A 100 -19.38 -27.89 -1.20
C LYS A 100 -19.26 -28.55 0.17
N GLY A 101 -18.06 -28.60 0.75
CA GLY A 101 -17.82 -29.22 2.07
C GLY A 101 -18.27 -28.38 3.26
N ILE A 102 -18.29 -27.05 3.12
CA ILE A 102 -18.60 -26.12 4.23
C ILE A 102 -20.12 -25.87 4.38
N TRP A 103 -20.94 -26.28 3.40
CA TRP A 103 -22.40 -26.09 3.38
C TRP A 103 -23.22 -27.39 3.55
N ARG A 104 -22.70 -28.36 4.31
CA ARG A 104 -23.50 -29.45 4.90
C ARG A 104 -23.37 -29.44 6.41
N GLY A 105 -23.92 -28.38 7.02
CA GLY A 105 -24.35 -28.39 8.42
C GLY A 105 -25.86 -28.58 8.48
N ASP A 106 -26.28 -29.67 9.13
CA ASP A 106 -27.62 -30.00 9.63
C ASP A 106 -28.83 -29.88 8.68
N GLN A 107 -29.29 -31.03 8.18
CA GLN A 107 -30.67 -31.51 8.33
C GLN A 107 -30.71 -33.04 8.46
#